data_AF-A0A1S3QXH0-F1
#
_entry.id   AF-A0A1S3QXH0-F1
#
_cell.length_a   1.000
_cell.length_b   1.000
_cell.length_c   1.000
_cell.angle_alpha   90.00
_cell.angle_beta   90.00
_cell.angle_gamma   90.00
#
_symmetry.space_group_name_H-M   'P 1'
#
loop_
_entity.id
_entity.type
_entity.pdbx_description
1 polymer ?
#
loop_
_entity_poly.entity_id
_entity_poly.type
_entity_poly.pdbx_seq_one_letter_code
_entity_poly.pdbx_strand_id
1 'polypeptide(L)'
;MWKLFFQNNAAVLDQALLDYSSMNPNISSPAMPHVLDAIGDVKINNFINAQLNDASFVAKLFQKMLRPFLASPSRNFLSCLSSKNFSCQTYQIVIDALSNQSASMDREQQQLIFTHYIYPFLSRNDSSDPGCVSNTSGSMDWLQRNFGIFSVFAELQELQLLNPDFSSKESLSLLTPTQLAQLTLTSGPLNDTDDIKLVFKRLEEGDAFKNVDEFLTQLTAKEEVMHVSD
;
A
#
# COMPACT_ATOMS: atom_id res chain seq x y z
N MET A 1 28.12 -7.69 -1.35
CA MET A 1 28.73 -7.40 -2.67
C MET A 1 28.12 -6.16 -3.32
N TRP A 2 26.79 -6.11 -3.52
CA TRP A 2 26.10 -4.96 -4.15
C TRP A 2 26.35 -3.60 -3.48
N LYS A 3 26.29 -3.52 -2.15
CA LYS A 3 26.52 -2.27 -1.41
C LYS A 3 27.87 -1.63 -1.73
N LEU A 4 28.97 -2.39 -1.62
CA LEU A 4 30.32 -1.91 -1.95
C LEU A 4 30.43 -1.51 -3.43
N PHE A 5 29.81 -2.30 -4.32
CA PHE A 5 29.79 -1.98 -5.75
C PHE A 5 29.12 -0.62 -6.02
N PHE A 6 27.95 -0.37 -5.42
CA PHE A 6 27.24 0.90 -5.59
C PHE A 6 27.94 2.07 -4.89
N GLN A 7 28.57 1.85 -3.74
CA GLN A 7 29.38 2.88 -3.08
C GLN A 7 30.56 3.34 -3.96
N ASN A 8 31.27 2.39 -4.58
CA ASN A 8 32.41 2.69 -5.45
C ASN A 8 31.99 3.34 -6.78
N ASN A 9 30.72 3.23 -7.16
CA ASN A 9 30.18 3.74 -8.43
C ASN A 9 29.07 4.78 -8.22
N ALA A 10 29.03 5.46 -7.06
CA ALA A 10 27.95 6.37 -6.71
C ALA A 10 27.75 7.51 -7.72
N ALA A 11 28.82 7.98 -8.37
CA ALA A 11 28.78 9.06 -9.36
C ALA A 11 27.99 8.71 -10.63
N VAL A 12 27.92 7.43 -11.00
CA VAL A 12 27.23 6.95 -12.22
C VAL A 12 25.96 6.17 -11.91
N LEU A 13 25.70 5.87 -10.64
CA LEU A 13 24.59 5.01 -10.21
C LEU A 13 23.24 5.53 -10.72
N ASP A 14 23.02 6.85 -10.72
CA ASP A 14 21.74 7.41 -11.11
C ASP A 14 21.42 7.19 -12.58
N GLN A 15 22.40 7.42 -13.44
CA GLN A 15 22.26 7.18 -14.87
C GLN A 15 22.14 5.68 -15.15
N ALA A 16 22.94 4.85 -14.48
CA ALA A 16 22.89 3.40 -14.64
C ALA A 16 21.51 2.81 -14.27
N LEU A 17 20.87 3.30 -13.20
CA LEU A 17 19.52 2.86 -12.82
C LEU A 17 18.46 3.30 -13.84
N LEU A 18 18.57 4.52 -14.38
CA LEU A 18 17.68 4.99 -15.44
C LEU A 18 17.83 4.14 -16.71
N ASP A 19 19.07 3.91 -17.14
CA ASP A 19 19.39 3.12 -18.33
C ASP A 19 18.87 1.70 -18.16
N TYR A 20 19.17 1.05 -17.03
CA TYR A 20 18.68 -0.30 -16.71
C TYR A 20 17.16 -0.37 -16.74
N SER A 21 16.48 0.59 -16.11
CA SER A 21 15.02 0.66 -16.09
C SER A 21 14.40 0.86 -17.48
N SER A 22 15.09 1.59 -18.38
CA SER A 22 14.63 1.80 -19.76
C SER A 22 14.72 0.53 -20.62
N MET A 23 15.59 -0.42 -20.25
CA MET A 23 15.78 -1.68 -20.98
C MET A 23 14.68 -2.72 -20.68
N ASN A 24 13.71 -2.43 -19.81
CA ASN A 24 12.69 -3.38 -19.36
C ASN A 24 13.28 -4.74 -18.94
N PRO A 25 14.16 -4.73 -17.93
CA PRO A 25 14.94 -5.90 -17.59
C PRO A 25 14.05 -6.96 -16.93
N ASN A 26 14.52 -8.20 -16.93
CA ASN A 26 13.83 -9.28 -16.23
C ASN A 26 13.84 -9.04 -14.71
N ILE A 27 12.66 -8.87 -14.13
CA ILE A 27 12.44 -8.58 -12.70
C ILE A 27 12.32 -9.83 -11.81
N SER A 28 12.33 -11.03 -12.39
CA SER A 28 12.19 -12.30 -11.65
C SER A 28 13.50 -12.83 -11.06
N SER A 29 14.59 -12.05 -11.10
CA SER A 29 15.87 -12.48 -10.57
C SER A 29 15.84 -12.56 -9.03
N PRO A 30 16.34 -13.64 -8.40
CA PRO A 30 16.39 -13.75 -6.94
C PRO A 30 17.33 -12.71 -6.30
N ALA A 31 18.16 -12.03 -7.08
CA ALA A 31 19.02 -10.95 -6.59
C ALA A 31 18.29 -9.62 -6.41
N MET A 32 17.09 -9.43 -6.97
CA MET A 32 16.41 -8.12 -6.98
C MET A 32 16.20 -7.51 -5.59
N PRO A 33 15.72 -8.26 -4.57
CA PRO A 33 15.57 -7.70 -3.22
C PRO A 33 16.90 -7.20 -2.63
N HIS A 34 17.99 -7.95 -2.82
CA HIS A 34 19.32 -7.60 -2.31
C HIS A 34 19.93 -6.40 -3.04
N VAL A 35 19.64 -6.25 -4.33
CA VAL A 35 20.03 -5.08 -5.11
C VAL A 35 19.28 -3.85 -4.60
N LEU A 36 17.96 -3.97 -4.39
CA LEU A 36 17.13 -2.89 -3.87
C LEU A 36 17.56 -2.46 -2.46
N ASP A 37 17.85 -3.41 -1.57
CA ASP A 37 18.41 -3.15 -0.24
C ASP A 37 19.71 -2.36 -0.33
N ALA A 38 20.62 -2.78 -1.21
CA ALA A 38 21.89 -2.09 -1.40
C ALA A 38 21.71 -0.67 -1.96
N ILE A 39 20.75 -0.44 -2.86
CA ILE A 39 20.41 0.90 -3.34
C ILE A 39 19.81 1.74 -2.21
N GLY A 40 18.91 1.17 -1.40
CA GLY A 40 18.35 1.80 -0.22
C GLY A 40 19.45 2.26 0.75
N ASP A 41 20.40 1.38 1.01
CA ASP A 41 21.55 1.62 1.88
C ASP A 41 22.47 2.76 1.40
N VAL A 42 22.76 2.81 0.10
CA VAL A 42 23.72 3.76 -0.46
C VAL A 42 23.07 5.09 -0.81
N LYS A 43 21.78 5.09 -1.15
CA LYS A 43 21.09 6.27 -1.68
C LYS A 43 19.99 6.77 -0.75
N ILE A 44 18.97 5.96 -0.48
CA ILE A 44 17.77 6.38 0.26
C ILE A 44 18.10 6.76 1.71
N ASN A 45 19.03 6.04 2.34
CA ASN A 45 19.47 6.34 3.70
C ASN A 45 20.18 7.68 3.86
N ASN A 46 20.69 8.26 2.77
CA ASN A 46 21.46 9.49 2.78
C ASN A 46 20.64 10.71 2.33
N PHE A 47 19.35 10.55 2.04
CA PHE A 47 18.50 11.67 1.63
C PHE A 47 18.19 12.62 2.79
N ILE A 48 18.29 13.91 2.50
CA ILE A 48 17.84 14.97 3.40
C ILE A 48 16.34 15.21 3.25
N ASN A 49 15.70 15.81 4.26
CA ASN A 49 14.26 16.10 4.25
C ASN A 49 13.80 16.87 3.00
N ALA A 50 14.60 17.81 2.50
CA ALA A 50 14.28 18.55 1.28
C ALA A 50 14.10 17.63 0.06
N GLN A 51 14.90 16.57 -0.06
CA GLN A 51 14.79 15.59 -1.15
C GLN A 51 13.60 14.64 -0.95
N LEU A 52 13.36 14.20 0.29
CA LEU A 52 12.23 13.32 0.62
C LEU A 52 10.88 14.01 0.40
N ASN A 53 10.83 15.35 0.46
CA ASN A 53 9.62 16.14 0.27
C ASN A 53 9.49 16.74 -1.13
N ASP A 54 10.47 16.52 -2.01
CA ASP A 54 10.40 16.95 -3.41
C ASP A 54 9.70 15.89 -4.27
N ALA A 55 8.49 16.21 -4.73
CA ALA A 55 7.67 15.32 -5.54
C ALA A 55 8.35 14.88 -6.84
N SER A 56 9.07 15.77 -7.52
CA SER A 56 9.73 15.45 -8.80
C SER A 56 10.92 14.52 -8.57
N PHE A 57 11.67 14.73 -7.49
CA PHE A 57 12.77 13.89 -7.08
C PHE A 57 12.29 12.49 -6.72
N VAL A 58 11.29 12.38 -5.85
CA VAL A 58 10.74 11.09 -5.41
C VAL A 58 10.09 10.33 -6.57
N ALA A 59 9.33 11.02 -7.44
CA ALA A 59 8.77 10.41 -8.65
C ALA A 59 9.85 9.86 -9.58
N LYS A 60 10.91 10.64 -9.86
CA LYS A 60 12.03 10.17 -10.68
C LYS A 60 12.69 8.94 -10.06
N LEU A 61 12.87 8.92 -8.75
CA LEU A 61 13.48 7.78 -8.07
C LEU A 61 12.60 6.53 -8.13
N PHE A 62 11.36 6.59 -7.65
CA PHE A 62 10.53 5.39 -7.50
C PHE A 62 9.85 4.95 -8.79
N GLN A 63 9.28 5.88 -9.55
CA GLN A 63 8.52 5.54 -10.76
C GLN A 63 9.42 5.32 -11.98
N LYS A 64 10.66 5.84 -11.97
CA LYS A 64 11.62 5.65 -13.08
C LYS A 64 12.81 4.78 -12.68
N MET A 65 13.65 5.23 -11.76
CA MET A 65 14.93 4.56 -11.47
C MET A 65 14.75 3.20 -10.82
N LEU A 66 13.87 3.10 -9.82
CA LEU A 66 13.68 1.89 -9.03
C LEU A 66 12.61 0.96 -9.57
N ARG A 67 11.83 1.38 -10.60
CA ARG A 67 10.69 0.64 -11.15
C ARG A 67 10.92 -0.88 -11.25
N PRO A 68 12.03 -1.38 -11.85
CA PRO A 68 12.22 -2.82 -12.03
C PRO A 68 12.41 -3.62 -10.74
N PHE A 69 12.78 -2.95 -9.64
CA PHE A 69 13.06 -3.59 -8.36
C PHE A 69 11.86 -3.58 -7.42
N LEU A 70 10.88 -2.70 -7.68
CA LEU A 70 9.75 -2.48 -6.79
C LEU A 70 8.77 -3.67 -6.73
N ALA A 71 8.87 -4.66 -7.63
CA ALA A 71 8.10 -5.90 -7.58
C ALA A 71 8.57 -6.91 -6.52
N SER A 72 9.76 -6.72 -5.94
CA SER A 72 10.32 -7.65 -4.95
C SER A 72 10.99 -6.92 -3.78
N PRO A 73 10.29 -6.00 -3.09
CA PRO A 73 10.87 -5.27 -1.99
C PRO A 73 11.12 -6.20 -0.80
N SER A 74 12.27 -6.07 -0.16
CA SER A 74 12.54 -6.80 1.09
C SER A 74 11.78 -6.14 2.25
N ARG A 75 11.53 -6.92 3.32
CA ARG A 75 11.03 -6.38 4.59
C ARG A 75 11.90 -5.23 5.10
N ASN A 76 13.22 -5.37 5.04
CA ASN A 76 14.16 -4.37 5.54
C ASN A 76 14.06 -3.06 4.76
N PHE A 77 13.95 -3.15 3.43
CA PHE A 77 13.74 -1.99 2.59
C PHE A 77 12.44 -1.27 2.95
N LEU A 78 11.34 -2.00 3.08
CA LEU A 78 10.02 -1.44 3.40
C LEU A 78 10.01 -0.77 4.77
N SER A 79 10.53 -1.42 5.81
CA SER A 79 10.62 -0.83 7.15
C SER A 79 11.58 0.35 7.22
N CYS A 80 12.65 0.34 6.44
CA CYS A 80 13.52 1.50 6.30
C CYS A 80 12.76 2.67 5.68
N LEU A 81 12.03 2.40 4.59
CA LEU A 81 11.25 3.41 3.88
C LEU A 81 10.13 3.98 4.75
N SER A 82 9.47 3.15 5.55
CA SER A 82 8.39 3.52 6.46
C SER A 82 8.82 4.41 7.61
N SER A 83 10.12 4.54 7.88
CA SER A 83 10.69 5.44 8.90
C SER A 83 11.24 6.74 8.31
N LYS A 84 11.23 6.91 6.98
CA LYS A 84 11.67 8.16 6.35
C LYS A 84 10.62 9.25 6.48
N ASN A 85 11.10 10.49 6.52
CA ASN A 85 10.27 11.68 6.64
C ASN A 85 9.75 12.16 5.28
N PHE A 86 9.01 11.30 4.57
CA PHE A 86 8.24 11.70 3.40
C PHE A 86 7.06 12.56 3.82
N SER A 87 6.69 13.54 3.00
CA SER A 87 5.39 14.19 3.09
C SER A 87 4.31 13.21 2.62
N CYS A 88 3.05 13.47 2.96
CA CYS A 88 1.94 12.65 2.45
C CYS A 88 1.90 12.60 0.92
N GLN A 89 2.21 13.72 0.25
CA GLN A 89 2.31 13.75 -1.20
C GLN A 89 3.40 12.82 -1.73
N THR A 90 4.60 12.85 -1.16
CA THR A 90 5.71 12.01 -1.66
C THR A 90 5.57 10.55 -1.25
N TYR A 91 4.95 10.26 -0.11
CA TYR A 91 4.50 8.93 0.26
C TYR A 91 3.52 8.34 -0.76
N GLN A 92 2.48 9.09 -1.15
CA GLN A 92 1.48 8.65 -2.12
C GLN A 92 2.11 8.35 -3.51
N ILE A 93 3.17 9.08 -3.90
CA ILE A 93 3.95 8.78 -5.11
C ILE A 93 4.64 7.40 -5.02
N VAL A 94 5.16 7.04 -3.84
CA VAL A 94 5.75 5.73 -3.61
C VAL A 94 4.68 4.62 -3.66
N ILE A 95 3.50 4.85 -3.06
CA ILE A 95 2.37 3.92 -3.11
C ILE A 95 1.91 3.66 -4.55
N ASP A 96 1.81 4.71 -5.36
CA ASP A 96 1.52 4.59 -6.79
C ASP A 96 2.59 3.78 -7.53
N ALA A 97 3.88 4.06 -7.28
CA ALA A 97 4.98 3.31 -7.89
C ALA A 97 4.95 1.81 -7.55
N LEU A 98 4.67 1.46 -6.28
CA LEU A 98 4.51 0.08 -5.83
C LEU A 98 3.26 -0.58 -6.43
N SER A 99 2.13 0.13 -6.44
CA SER A 99 0.86 -0.35 -7.01
C SER A 99 1.00 -0.69 -8.49
N ASN A 100 1.77 0.10 -9.24
CA ASN A 100 2.06 -0.14 -10.65
C ASN A 100 2.93 -1.37 -10.92
N GLN A 101 3.57 -1.96 -9.90
CA GLN A 101 4.31 -3.23 -10.01
C GLN A 101 3.55 -4.45 -9.47
N SER A 102 2.34 -4.24 -8.93
CA SER A 102 1.56 -5.29 -8.24
C SER A 102 1.28 -6.54 -9.08
N ALA A 103 1.11 -6.40 -10.39
CA ALA A 103 0.89 -7.53 -11.30
C ALA A 103 2.08 -8.51 -11.34
N SER A 104 3.26 -8.07 -10.91
CA SER A 104 4.48 -8.90 -10.81
C SER A 104 4.80 -9.34 -9.39
N MET A 105 3.90 -9.06 -8.44
CA MET A 105 4.02 -9.47 -7.04
C MET A 105 3.08 -10.63 -6.76
N ASP A 106 3.54 -11.59 -5.96
CA ASP A 106 2.63 -12.53 -5.33
C ASP A 106 1.88 -11.88 -4.15
N ARG A 107 0.89 -12.59 -3.61
CA ARG A 107 0.05 -12.08 -2.50
C ARG A 107 0.86 -11.81 -1.23
N GLU A 108 1.88 -12.61 -0.95
CA GLU A 108 2.73 -12.43 0.24
C GLU A 108 3.55 -11.14 0.12
N GLN A 109 4.13 -10.88 -1.05
CA GLN A 109 4.87 -9.65 -1.34
C GLN A 109 4.00 -8.40 -1.24
N GLN A 110 2.76 -8.46 -1.76
CA GLN A 110 1.81 -7.35 -1.61
C GLN A 110 1.42 -7.13 -0.14
N GLN A 111 1.25 -8.20 0.63
CA GLN A 111 0.97 -8.10 2.07
C GLN A 111 2.16 -7.50 2.83
N LEU A 112 3.40 -7.84 2.47
CA LEU A 112 4.59 -7.24 3.08
C LEU A 112 4.61 -5.72 2.91
N ILE A 113 4.17 -5.18 1.76
CA ILE A 113 4.06 -3.75 1.52
C ILE A 113 3.08 -3.11 2.50
N PHE A 114 1.91 -3.72 2.69
CA PHE A 114 0.95 -3.25 3.67
C PHE A 114 1.55 -3.25 5.10
N THR A 115 2.04 -4.40 5.55
CA THR A 115 2.47 -4.62 6.94
C THR A 115 3.74 -3.86 7.31
N HIS A 116 4.69 -3.70 6.38
CA HIS A 116 6.01 -3.14 6.69
C HIS A 116 6.24 -1.74 6.13
N TYR A 117 5.33 -1.21 5.29
CA TYR A 117 5.43 0.14 4.77
C TYR A 117 4.19 0.97 5.02
N ILE A 118 3.03 0.57 4.49
CA ILE A 118 1.80 1.37 4.50
C ILE A 118 1.33 1.62 5.93
N TYR A 119 1.03 0.55 6.67
CA TYR A 119 0.48 0.68 8.01
C TYR A 119 1.45 1.41 8.96
N PRO A 120 2.75 1.05 9.05
CA PRO A 120 3.69 1.77 9.92
C PRO A 120 3.91 3.23 9.54
N PHE A 121 3.85 3.58 8.24
CA PHE A 121 4.00 4.97 7.81
C PHE A 121 2.75 5.78 8.18
N LEU A 122 1.55 5.25 7.96
CA LEU A 122 0.31 5.96 8.23
C LEU A 122 0.01 6.05 9.73
N SER A 123 0.42 5.06 10.53
CA SER A 123 0.18 5.03 11.98
C SER A 123 1.19 5.84 12.81
N ARG A 124 2.10 6.57 12.16
CA ARG A 124 3.16 7.32 12.84
C ARG A 124 2.61 8.52 13.60
N ASN A 125 3.12 8.77 14.79
CA ASN A 125 2.71 9.87 15.66
C ASN A 125 3.65 11.08 15.59
N ASP A 126 4.72 11.01 14.79
CA ASP A 126 5.72 12.05 14.57
C ASP A 126 5.43 12.90 13.31
N SER A 127 4.26 12.72 12.70
CA SER A 127 3.75 13.52 11.57
C SER A 127 2.73 14.56 12.06
N SER A 128 2.66 15.71 11.40
CA SER A 128 1.58 16.70 11.59
C SER A 128 0.25 16.27 10.96
N ASP A 129 0.28 15.28 10.08
CA ASP A 129 -0.89 14.67 9.41
C ASP A 129 -0.76 13.14 9.46
N PRO A 130 -0.88 12.51 10.64
CA PRO A 130 -0.96 11.05 10.74
C PRO A 130 -2.08 10.51 9.85
N GLY A 131 -1.88 9.36 9.24
CA GLY A 131 -2.85 8.78 8.30
C GLY A 131 -2.93 9.48 6.94
N CYS A 132 -2.23 10.59 6.72
CA CYS A 132 -2.27 11.35 5.46
C CYS A 132 -3.67 11.71 5.00
N VAL A 133 -4.46 12.28 5.93
CA VAL A 133 -5.87 12.64 5.72
C VAL A 133 -5.99 13.98 5.02
N SER A 134 -5.18 14.97 5.41
CA SER A 134 -5.33 16.36 4.96
C SER A 134 -5.04 16.57 3.47
N ASN A 135 -4.32 15.65 2.82
CA ASN A 135 -4.03 15.70 1.38
C ASN A 135 -5.05 14.92 0.53
N THR A 136 -6.28 14.71 1.00
CA THR A 136 -7.27 13.87 0.33
C THR A 136 -8.65 14.50 0.34
N SER A 137 -9.51 14.10 -0.60
CA SER A 137 -10.88 14.59 -0.74
C SER A 137 -11.90 13.49 -0.40
N GLY A 138 -12.11 13.28 0.90
CA GLY A 138 -13.04 12.28 1.42
C GLY A 138 -12.49 10.86 1.46
N SER A 139 -13.31 9.94 1.97
CA SER A 139 -12.91 8.58 2.34
C SER A 139 -12.42 7.74 1.14
N MET A 140 -13.07 7.92 -0.01
CA MET A 140 -12.75 7.21 -1.25
C MET A 140 -11.37 7.60 -1.79
N ASP A 141 -11.11 8.90 -1.91
CA ASP A 141 -9.82 9.43 -2.37
C ASP A 141 -8.70 9.07 -1.37
N TRP A 142 -8.99 9.16 -0.07
CA TRP A 142 -8.05 8.75 0.96
C TRP A 142 -7.60 7.29 0.84
N LEU A 143 -8.55 6.36 0.68
CA LEU A 143 -8.25 4.94 0.54
C LEU A 143 -7.42 4.69 -0.74
N GLN A 144 -7.79 5.31 -1.85
CA GLN A 144 -7.07 5.14 -3.13
C GLN A 144 -5.64 5.68 -3.07
N ARG A 145 -5.45 6.91 -2.60
CA ARG A 145 -4.14 7.56 -2.64
C ARG A 145 -3.17 6.96 -1.62
N ASN A 146 -3.66 6.57 -0.44
CA ASN A 146 -2.79 6.07 0.63
C ASN A 146 -2.57 4.55 0.59
N PHE A 147 -3.50 3.76 0.03
CA PHE A 147 -3.37 2.29 0.01
C PHE A 147 -3.29 1.71 -1.39
N GLY A 148 -3.87 2.36 -2.41
CA GLY A 148 -3.95 1.82 -3.76
C GLY A 148 -4.55 0.41 -3.78
N ILE A 149 -3.89 -0.51 -4.48
CA ILE A 149 -4.32 -1.92 -4.56
C ILE A 149 -4.07 -2.71 -3.27
N PHE A 150 -3.29 -2.17 -2.34
CA PHE A 150 -2.94 -2.83 -1.08
C PHE A 150 -3.99 -2.63 0.02
N SER A 151 -5.05 -1.86 -0.25
CA SER A 151 -6.18 -1.68 0.67
C SER A 151 -6.85 -3.00 1.07
N VAL A 152 -6.70 -4.04 0.24
CA VAL A 152 -7.24 -5.37 0.46
C VAL A 152 -6.68 -6.08 1.70
N PHE A 153 -5.53 -5.63 2.20
CA PHE A 153 -4.88 -6.21 3.38
C PHE A 153 -5.24 -5.50 4.69
N ALA A 154 -5.93 -4.36 4.62
CA ALA A 154 -6.34 -3.62 5.80
C ALA A 154 -7.65 -4.15 6.37
N GLU A 155 -7.73 -4.33 7.67
CA GLU A 155 -9.00 -4.52 8.35
C GLU A 155 -9.77 -3.20 8.43
N LEU A 156 -11.11 -3.28 8.48
CA LEU A 156 -11.93 -2.08 8.58
C LEU A 156 -11.59 -1.25 9.83
N GLN A 157 -11.30 -1.93 10.96
CA GLN A 157 -10.90 -1.25 12.20
C GLN A 157 -9.60 -0.47 12.02
N GLU A 158 -8.63 -1.02 11.28
CA GLU A 158 -7.37 -0.35 10.99
C GLU A 158 -7.58 0.91 10.14
N LEU A 159 -8.46 0.85 9.12
CA LEU A 159 -8.80 2.02 8.31
C LEU A 159 -9.40 3.14 9.16
N GLN A 160 -10.30 2.80 10.09
CA GLN A 160 -10.95 3.76 11.01
C GLN A 160 -9.97 4.34 12.04
N LEU A 161 -8.97 3.57 12.47
CA LEU A 161 -7.91 4.05 13.36
C LEU A 161 -6.97 5.03 12.65
N LEU A 162 -6.66 4.77 11.37
CA LEU A 162 -5.76 5.60 10.57
C LEU A 162 -6.44 6.89 10.08
N ASN A 163 -7.74 6.87 9.82
CA ASN A 163 -8.54 8.03 9.48
C ASN A 163 -9.84 8.02 10.30
N PRO A 164 -9.92 8.78 11.40
CA PRO A 164 -11.12 8.85 12.24
C PRO A 164 -12.38 9.33 11.52
N ASP A 165 -12.22 10.08 10.43
CA ASP A 165 -13.32 10.56 9.59
C ASP A 165 -13.66 9.59 8.43
N PHE A 166 -13.05 8.41 8.41
CA PHE A 166 -13.26 7.42 7.36
C PHE A 166 -14.71 6.90 7.36
N SER A 167 -15.44 7.25 6.30
CA SER A 167 -16.74 6.72 5.99
C SER A 167 -16.62 5.52 5.06
N SER A 168 -16.83 4.34 5.64
CA SER A 168 -16.94 3.09 4.89
C SER A 168 -18.05 3.15 3.84
N LYS A 169 -19.15 3.87 4.14
CA LYS A 169 -20.28 4.09 3.23
C LYS A 169 -19.88 4.84 1.96
N GLU A 170 -19.12 5.92 2.12
CA GLU A 170 -18.59 6.69 0.97
C GLU A 170 -17.60 5.89 0.13
N SER A 171 -16.98 4.86 0.70
CA SER A 171 -15.96 4.04 0.05
C SER A 171 -16.46 2.65 -0.33
N LEU A 172 -17.77 2.36 -0.23
CA LEU A 172 -18.35 1.02 -0.40
C LEU A 172 -17.92 0.34 -1.70
N SER A 173 -17.84 1.09 -2.80
CA SER A 173 -17.41 0.57 -4.10
C SER A 173 -15.92 0.22 -4.18
N LEU A 174 -15.10 0.64 -3.22
CA LEU A 174 -13.67 0.34 -3.17
C LEU A 174 -13.31 -0.72 -2.12
N LEU A 175 -14.21 -1.01 -1.19
CA LEU A 175 -13.98 -2.02 -0.17
C LEU A 175 -13.93 -3.42 -0.80
N THR A 176 -13.12 -4.29 -0.20
CA THR A 176 -13.11 -5.72 -0.53
C THR A 176 -14.35 -6.43 0.00
N PRO A 177 -14.72 -7.61 -0.55
CA PRO A 177 -15.78 -8.44 0.02
C PRO A 177 -15.60 -8.70 1.52
N THR A 178 -14.37 -8.97 1.97
CA THR A 178 -14.04 -9.14 3.40
C THR A 178 -14.34 -7.88 4.22
N GLN A 179 -13.92 -6.70 3.76
CA GLN A 179 -14.18 -5.42 4.44
C GLN A 179 -15.68 -5.08 4.45
N LEU A 180 -16.41 -5.40 3.38
CA LEU A 180 -17.87 -5.26 3.31
C LEU A 180 -18.56 -6.15 4.34
N ALA A 181 -18.16 -7.41 4.47
CA ALA A 181 -18.70 -8.32 5.47
C ALA A 181 -18.45 -7.80 6.90
N GLN A 182 -17.23 -7.30 7.17
CA GLN A 182 -16.90 -6.66 8.44
C GLN A 182 -17.81 -5.45 8.71
N LEU A 183 -18.06 -4.61 7.70
CA LEU A 183 -18.95 -3.45 7.81
C LEU A 183 -20.39 -3.87 8.13
N THR A 184 -20.91 -4.89 7.45
CA THR A 184 -22.27 -5.41 7.68
C THR A 184 -22.47 -5.90 9.12
N LEU A 185 -21.45 -6.50 9.72
CA LEU A 185 -21.50 -7.00 11.10
C LEU A 185 -21.40 -5.89 12.14
N THR A 186 -20.56 -4.87 11.90
CA THR A 186 -20.32 -3.81 12.89
C THR A 186 -21.36 -2.71 12.89
N SER A 187 -22.01 -2.47 11.74
CA SER A 187 -22.92 -1.32 11.57
C SER A 187 -24.39 -1.65 11.95
N GLY A 188 -24.67 -2.89 12.36
CA GLY A 188 -25.99 -3.48 12.15
C GLY A 188 -26.28 -3.60 10.64
N PRO A 189 -27.24 -4.44 10.21
CA PRO A 189 -27.48 -4.65 8.79
C PRO A 189 -27.88 -3.31 8.16
N LEU A 190 -26.94 -2.69 7.43
CA LEU A 190 -27.11 -1.59 6.47
C LEU A 190 -28.57 -1.10 6.47
N ASN A 191 -28.92 -0.24 7.43
CA ASN A 191 -30.32 0.10 7.75
C ASN A 191 -31.02 0.87 6.61
N ASP A 192 -30.37 1.00 5.47
CA ASP A 192 -30.77 1.69 4.27
C ASP A 192 -30.71 0.72 3.07
N THR A 193 -31.81 0.65 2.33
CA THR A 193 -31.93 -0.20 1.14
C THR A 193 -30.91 0.19 0.06
N ASP A 194 -30.51 1.46 0.00
CA ASP A 194 -29.53 1.92 -0.98
C ASP A 194 -28.11 1.45 -0.65
N ASP A 195 -27.78 1.27 0.63
CA ASP A 195 -26.49 0.71 1.06
C ASP A 195 -26.39 -0.79 0.71
N ILE A 196 -27.48 -1.54 0.90
CA ILE A 196 -27.54 -2.96 0.52
C ILE A 196 -27.37 -3.13 -1.00
N LYS A 197 -28.03 -2.28 -1.81
CA LYS A 197 -27.84 -2.29 -3.27
C LYS A 197 -26.39 -2.03 -3.64
N LEU A 198 -25.72 -1.11 -2.95
CA LEU A 198 -24.33 -0.78 -3.24
C LEU A 198 -23.38 -1.93 -2.87
N VAL A 199 -23.66 -2.66 -1.78
CA VAL A 199 -22.94 -3.90 -1.44
C VAL A 199 -23.11 -4.94 -2.52
N PHE A 200 -24.34 -5.25 -2.95
CA PHE A 200 -24.55 -6.25 -4.02
C PHE A 200 -23.90 -5.82 -5.33
N LYS A 201 -24.05 -4.55 -5.72
CA LYS A 201 -23.39 -4.01 -6.91
C LYS A 201 -21.87 -4.21 -6.85
N ARG A 202 -21.25 -3.97 -5.69
CA ARG A 202 -19.81 -4.19 -5.52
C ARG A 202 -19.44 -5.68 -5.57
N LEU A 203 -20.25 -6.56 -5.01
CA LEU A 203 -20.02 -8.01 -5.09
C LEU A 203 -20.17 -8.53 -6.53
N GLU A 204 -21.00 -7.91 -7.37
CA GLU A 204 -21.14 -8.26 -8.79
C GLU A 204 -19.93 -7.86 -9.66
N GLU A 205 -19.05 -6.97 -9.20
CA GLU A 205 -17.89 -6.50 -9.97
C GLU A 205 -16.81 -7.59 -10.11
N GLY A 206 -16.55 -8.01 -11.35
CA GLY A 206 -15.54 -9.03 -11.65
C GLY A 206 -16.07 -10.44 -11.46
N ASP A 207 -15.40 -11.24 -10.62
CA ASP A 207 -15.84 -12.60 -10.31
C ASP A 207 -16.86 -12.59 -9.16
N ALA A 208 -18.14 -12.47 -9.53
CA ALA A 208 -19.23 -12.37 -8.57
C ALA A 208 -19.33 -13.59 -7.63
N PHE A 209 -19.05 -14.80 -8.13
CA PHE A 209 -19.12 -16.01 -7.31
C PHE A 209 -18.04 -15.98 -6.23
N LYS A 210 -16.81 -15.67 -6.62
CA LYS A 210 -15.70 -15.52 -5.67
C LYS A 210 -15.96 -14.42 -4.64
N ASN A 211 -16.45 -13.27 -5.09
CA ASN A 211 -16.73 -12.14 -4.19
C ASN A 211 -17.82 -12.50 -3.16
N VAL A 212 -18.91 -13.14 -3.60
CA VAL A 212 -19.99 -13.58 -2.70
C VAL A 212 -19.48 -14.66 -1.74
N ASP A 213 -18.67 -15.61 -2.20
CA ASP A 213 -18.06 -16.64 -1.36
C ASP A 213 -17.15 -16.05 -0.28
N GLU A 214 -16.26 -15.11 -0.64
CA GLU A 214 -15.40 -14.39 0.32
C GLU A 214 -16.22 -13.57 1.33
N PHE A 215 -17.27 -12.87 0.87
CA PHE A 215 -18.16 -12.10 1.73
C PHE A 215 -18.91 -12.99 2.74
N LEU A 216 -19.52 -14.07 2.27
CA LEU A 216 -20.28 -14.99 3.13
C LEU A 216 -19.37 -15.73 4.11
N THR A 217 -18.19 -16.18 3.67
CA THR A 217 -17.20 -16.82 4.54
C THR A 217 -16.81 -15.91 5.70
N GLN A 218 -16.58 -14.62 5.42
CA GLN A 218 -16.21 -13.65 6.44
C GLN A 218 -17.38 -13.30 7.37
N LEU A 219 -18.60 -13.26 6.86
CA LEU A 219 -19.81 -13.07 7.67
C LEU A 219 -19.99 -14.19 8.69
N THR A 220 -19.91 -15.45 8.24
CA THR A 220 -20.11 -16.62 9.10
C THR A 220 -18.98 -16.83 10.10
N ALA A 221 -17.74 -16.50 9.73
CA ALA A 221 -16.58 -16.65 10.62
C ALA A 221 -16.64 -15.77 11.88
N LYS A 222 -17.32 -14.61 11.82
CA LYS A 222 -17.49 -13.72 12.99
C LYS A 222 -18.71 -14.06 13.85
N GLU A 223 -19.71 -14.76 13.33
CA GLU A 223 -20.82 -15.31 14.14
C GLU A 223 -20.33 -16.36 15.14
N GLU A 224 -19.35 -17.19 14.76
CA GLU A 224 -18.76 -18.18 15.68
C GLU A 224 -17.98 -17.53 16.83
N VAL A 225 -17.34 -16.37 16.62
CA VAL A 225 -16.59 -15.66 17.69
C VAL A 225 -17.53 -15.01 18.71
N MET A 226 -18.72 -14.56 18.29
CA MET A 226 -19.72 -13.99 19.20
C MET A 226 -20.41 -15.05 20.06
N HIS A 227 -20.54 -16.29 19.58
CA HIS A 227 -21.20 -17.38 20.32
C HIS A 227 -20.31 -18.12 21.35
N VAL A 228 -19.00 -17.85 21.40
CA VAL A 228 -18.06 -18.50 22.35
C VAL A 228 -17.81 -17.64 23.60
N SER A 229 -18.50 -16.51 23.74
CA SER A 229 -18.29 -15.53 24.84
C SER A 229 -19.35 -15.55 25.95
N ASP A 230 -20.18 -16.60 26.05
CA ASP A 230 -21.17 -16.79 27.13
C ASP A 230 -20.76 -17.85 28.16
#